data_AF-A0A2E0HNI0-F1
#
_entry.id   AF-A0A2E0HNI0-F1
#
_cell.length_a   1.000
_cell.length_b   1.000
_cell.length_c   1.000
_cell.angle_alpha   90.00
_cell.angle_beta   90.00
_cell.angle_gamma   90.00
#
_symmetry.space_group_name_H-M   'P 1'
#
loop_
_entity.id
_entity.type
_entity.pdbx_description
1 polymer ?
#
loop_
_entity_poly.entity_id
_entity_poly.type
_entity_poly.pdbx_seq_one_letter_code
_entity_poly.pdbx_strand_id
1 'polypeptide(L)'
;MDYSSEYDRFINRIYRLNLTLIGNSIFIISSSSILIYVLEELNFRIFTIMLSIVLFGLNFVIIKNKKNNSIQDFAERFEIDLERDYSEFKNTIALYKKGEFEKIETAFTNKKHRRSRGFDEKGPTGGVLSQSLDKDNQRIDAMKNNDYDDLSQEITAGESLIREADQKYAEISEKRWNESESKDKDLIEAGVEKLGDLVKTDWFERNAKDGAVKELYPDDD
;
A
#
# COMPACT_ATOMS: atom_id res chain seq x y z
N MET A 1 -1.73 -5.74 -5.90
CA MET A 1 -2.81 -5.54 -4.92
C MET A 1 -3.71 -4.47 -5.52
N ASP A 2 -5.00 -4.75 -5.73
CA ASP A 2 -5.91 -3.72 -6.29
C ASP A 2 -6.37 -2.80 -5.16
N TYR A 3 -5.62 -1.73 -4.97
CA TYR A 3 -5.81 -0.75 -3.90
C TYR A 3 -7.16 -0.02 -3.98
N SER A 4 -7.74 0.11 -5.18
CA SER A 4 -9.08 0.69 -5.36
C SER A 4 -10.14 -0.17 -4.67
N SER A 5 -10.07 -1.49 -4.87
CA SER A 5 -10.97 -2.47 -4.26
C SER A 5 -10.85 -2.55 -2.73
N GLU A 6 -9.65 -2.33 -2.18
CA GLU A 6 -9.39 -2.36 -0.73
C GLU A 6 -10.05 -1.14 -0.06
N TYR A 7 -9.88 0.04 -0.67
CA TYR A 7 -10.50 1.28 -0.18
C TYR A 7 -12.02 1.24 -0.25
N ASP A 8 -12.60 0.78 -1.36
CA ASP A 8 -14.04 0.67 -1.51
C ASP A 8 -14.64 -0.29 -0.47
N ARG A 9 -13.95 -1.39 -0.18
CA ARG A 9 -14.34 -2.31 0.90
C ARG A 9 -14.30 -1.63 2.26
N PHE A 10 -13.25 -0.86 2.56
CA PHE A 10 -13.14 -0.09 3.81
C PHE A 10 -14.27 0.95 3.95
N ILE A 11 -14.50 1.79 2.94
CA ILE A 11 -15.53 2.82 2.98
C ILE A 11 -16.92 2.20 3.12
N ASN A 12 -17.22 1.15 2.35
CA ASN A 12 -18.49 0.44 2.48
C ASN A 12 -18.68 -0.16 3.87
N ARG A 13 -17.62 -0.68 4.49
CA ARG A 13 -17.66 -1.21 5.85
C ARG A 13 -17.94 -0.11 6.88
N ILE A 14 -17.27 1.03 6.79
CA ILE A 14 -17.49 2.18 7.67
C ILE A 14 -18.91 2.74 7.50
N TYR A 15 -19.39 2.86 6.25
CA TYR A 15 -20.75 3.30 5.96
C TYR A 15 -21.80 2.36 6.56
N ARG A 16 -21.65 1.04 6.38
CA ARG A 16 -22.53 0.03 7.00
C ARG A 16 -22.51 0.10 8.53
N LEU A 17 -21.36 0.34 9.15
CA LEU A 17 -21.27 0.50 10.60
C LEU A 17 -22.00 1.76 11.09
N ASN A 18 -21.88 2.89 10.36
CA ASN A 18 -22.63 4.11 10.70
C ASN A 18 -24.14 3.91 10.51
N LEU A 19 -24.55 3.23 9.43
CA LEU A 19 -25.96 2.94 9.17
C LEU A 19 -26.55 2.03 10.25
N THR A 20 -25.80 1.01 10.69
CA THR A 20 -26.25 0.12 11.78
C THR A 20 -26.32 0.86 13.12
N LEU A 21 -25.40 1.78 13.42
CA LEU A 21 -25.48 2.64 14.60
C LEU A 21 -26.77 3.49 14.59
N ILE A 22 -27.05 4.18 13.48
CA ILE A 22 -28.24 5.03 13.34
C ILE A 22 -29.51 4.19 13.42
N GLY A 23 -29.58 3.08 12.69
CA GLY A 23 -30.75 2.19 12.69
C GLY A 23 -31.05 1.62 14.07
N ASN A 24 -30.03 1.13 14.78
CA ASN A 24 -30.18 0.64 16.15
C ASN A 24 -30.60 1.77 17.11
N SER A 25 -30.02 2.96 16.97
CA SER A 25 -30.35 4.12 17.80
C SER A 25 -31.82 4.52 17.65
N ILE A 26 -32.31 4.60 16.41
CA ILE A 26 -33.72 4.91 16.13
C ILE A 26 -34.63 3.83 16.72
N PHE A 27 -34.27 2.55 16.56
CA PHE A 27 -35.04 1.43 17.11
C PHE A 27 -35.12 1.46 18.65
N ILE A 28 -33.99 1.75 19.32
CA ILE A 28 -33.96 1.88 20.79
C ILE A 28 -34.87 3.02 21.24
N ILE A 29 -34.79 4.19 20.58
CA ILE A 29 -35.61 5.35 20.92
C ILE A 29 -37.10 5.07 20.68
N SER A 30 -37.47 4.56 19.50
CA SER A 30 -38.88 4.32 19.15
C SER A 30 -39.51 3.27 20.07
N SER A 31 -38.81 2.16 20.33
CA SER A 31 -39.25 1.13 21.27
C SER A 31 -39.43 1.68 22.68
N SER A 32 -38.48 2.48 23.16
CA SER A 32 -38.55 3.09 24.49
C SER A 32 -39.70 4.08 24.60
N SER A 33 -39.96 4.89 23.57
CA SER A 33 -41.08 5.83 23.55
C SER A 33 -42.43 5.11 23.60
N ILE A 34 -42.59 3.99 22.89
CA ILE A 34 -43.81 3.18 22.94
C ILE A 34 -44.00 2.60 24.35
N LEU A 35 -42.94 2.05 24.94
CA LEU A 35 -43.01 1.48 26.30
C LEU A 35 -43.37 2.54 27.35
N ILE A 36 -42.78 3.74 27.26
CA ILE A 36 -43.11 4.86 28.17
C ILE A 36 -44.59 5.25 28.06
N TYR A 37 -45.16 5.21 26.86
CA TYR A 37 -46.57 5.52 26.63
C TYR A 37 -47.51 4.45 27.20
N VAL A 38 -47.17 3.16 27.04
CA VAL A 38 -48.00 2.03 27.47
C VAL A 38 -47.94 1.78 28.98
N LEU A 39 -46.78 2.00 29.61
CA LEU A 39 -46.60 1.77 31.04
C LEU A 39 -47.30 2.88 31.85
N GLU A 40 -48.18 2.52 32.77
CA GLU A 40 -48.90 3.47 33.62
C GLU A 40 -48.08 3.89 34.85
N GLU A 41 -47.38 2.94 35.46
CA GLU A 41 -46.60 3.17 36.68
C GLU A 41 -45.31 3.96 36.43
N LEU A 42 -45.07 4.96 37.26
CA LEU A 42 -43.92 5.86 37.15
C LEU A 42 -42.58 5.14 37.31
N ASN A 43 -42.52 4.13 38.20
CA ASN A 43 -41.31 3.34 38.44
C ASN A 43 -40.88 2.56 37.18
N PHE A 44 -41.83 1.99 36.44
CA PHE A 44 -41.51 1.26 35.22
C PHE A 44 -41.04 2.20 34.11
N ARG A 45 -41.61 3.40 34.00
CA ARG A 45 -41.14 4.44 33.04
C ARG A 45 -39.70 4.85 33.31
N ILE A 46 -39.34 5.11 34.58
CA ILE A 46 -37.97 5.46 34.96
C ILE A 46 -37.01 4.32 34.61
N PHE A 47 -37.39 3.08 34.91
CA PHE A 47 -36.58 1.91 34.58
C PHE A 47 -36.36 1.78 33.07
N THR A 48 -37.40 1.95 32.25
CA THR A 48 -37.29 1.93 30.78
C THR A 48 -36.33 3.00 30.26
N ILE A 49 -36.39 4.22 30.79
CA ILE A 49 -35.47 5.31 30.40
C ILE A 49 -34.03 4.92 30.73
N MET A 50 -33.76 4.44 31.95
CA MET A 50 -32.41 4.03 32.35
C MET A 50 -31.88 2.89 31.49
N LEU A 51 -32.71 1.88 31.22
CA LEU A 51 -32.35 0.76 30.35
C LEU A 51 -32.03 1.24 28.93
N SER A 52 -32.81 2.17 28.37
CA SER A 52 -32.59 2.70 27.03
C SER A 52 -31.25 3.43 26.89
N ILE A 53 -30.85 4.19 27.92
CA ILE A 53 -29.56 4.89 27.97
C ILE A 53 -28.40 3.88 27.98
N VAL A 54 -28.52 2.82 28.79
CA VAL A 54 -27.50 1.76 28.85
C VAL A 54 -27.37 1.06 27.51
N LEU A 55 -28.49 0.68 26.87
CA LEU A 55 -28.49 0.02 25.57
C LEU A 55 -27.89 0.91 24.48
N PHE A 56 -28.20 2.21 24.49
CA PHE A 56 -27.61 3.17 23.56
C PHE A 56 -26.09 3.28 23.77
N GLY A 57 -25.64 3.39 25.02
CA GLY A 57 -24.21 3.44 25.35
C GLY A 57 -23.45 2.19 24.90
N LEU A 58 -24.01 1.00 25.14
CA LEU A 58 -23.43 -0.26 24.68
C LEU A 58 -23.37 -0.32 23.15
N ASN A 59 -24.44 0.08 22.45
CA ASN A 59 -24.46 0.11 20.99
C ASN A 59 -23.34 1.02 20.44
N PHE A 60 -23.20 2.21 21.01
CA PHE A 60 -22.16 3.15 20.62
C PHE A 60 -20.74 2.58 20.83
N VAL A 61 -20.46 1.99 21.99
CA VAL A 61 -19.14 1.40 22.31
C VAL A 61 -18.81 0.25 21.36
N ILE A 62 -19.75 -0.66 21.11
CA ILE A 62 -19.53 -1.81 20.22
C ILE A 62 -19.21 -1.34 18.80
N ILE A 63 -19.99 -0.39 18.26
CA ILE A 63 -19.75 0.12 16.91
C ILE A 63 -18.44 0.90 16.84
N LYS A 64 -18.14 1.72 17.86
CA LYS A 64 -16.87 2.47 17.94
C LYS A 64 -15.67 1.52 17.91
N ASN A 65 -15.70 0.44 18.69
CA ASN A 65 -14.63 -0.56 18.68
C ASN A 65 -14.50 -1.25 17.32
N LYS A 66 -15.61 -1.68 16.70
CA LYS A 66 -15.57 -2.27 15.35
C LYS A 66 -15.02 -1.30 14.30
N LYS A 67 -15.34 -0.02 14.42
CA LYS A 67 -14.84 1.04 13.54
C LYS A 67 -13.34 1.25 13.74
N ASN A 68 -12.87 1.32 14.99
CA ASN A 68 -11.45 1.44 15.30
C ASN A 68 -10.64 0.26 14.75
N ASN A 69 -11.13 -0.97 14.93
CA ASN A 69 -10.46 -2.15 14.38
C ASN A 69 -10.41 -2.11 12.84
N SER A 70 -11.47 -1.62 12.19
CA SER A 70 -11.49 -1.48 10.72
C SER A 70 -10.53 -0.39 10.24
N ILE A 71 -10.35 0.69 11.02
CA ILE A 71 -9.38 1.76 10.75
C ILE A 71 -7.95 1.24 10.94
N GLN A 72 -7.70 0.45 11.99
CA GLN A 72 -6.39 -0.17 12.24
C GLN A 72 -6.02 -1.18 11.15
N ASP A 73 -6.92 -2.09 10.78
CA ASP A 73 -6.70 -3.06 9.67
C ASP A 73 -6.43 -2.34 8.34
N PHE A 74 -7.15 -1.25 8.06
CA PHE A 74 -6.82 -0.42 6.90
C PHE A 74 -5.43 0.21 7.03
N ALA A 75 -5.13 0.87 8.14
CA ALA A 75 -3.85 1.53 8.33
C ALA A 75 -2.67 0.56 8.26
N GLU A 76 -2.80 -0.65 8.82
CA GLU A 76 -1.79 -1.71 8.77
C GLU A 76 -1.50 -2.16 7.33
N ARG A 77 -2.53 -2.32 6.49
CA ARG A 77 -2.37 -2.65 5.06
C ARG A 77 -1.58 -1.61 4.28
N PHE A 78 -1.64 -0.36 4.73
CA PHE A 78 -0.89 0.77 4.18
C PHE A 78 0.37 1.10 4.99
N GLU A 79 0.73 0.27 5.97
CA GLU A 79 1.86 0.47 6.88
C GLU A 79 1.86 1.85 7.59
N ILE A 80 0.67 2.43 7.79
CA ILE A 80 0.49 3.73 8.44
C ILE A 80 0.48 3.55 9.95
N ASP A 81 1.43 4.19 10.62
CA ASP A 81 1.45 4.30 12.07
C ASP A 81 0.44 5.35 12.53
N LEU A 82 -0.74 4.91 12.96
CA LEU A 82 -1.82 5.79 13.41
C LEU A 82 -1.48 6.59 14.67
N GLU A 83 -0.59 6.09 15.53
CA GLU A 83 -0.20 6.78 16.77
C GLU A 83 0.74 7.93 16.48
N ARG A 84 1.66 7.72 15.53
CA ARG A 84 2.68 8.70 15.17
C ARG A 84 2.24 9.67 14.10
N ASP A 85 1.46 9.21 13.11
CA ASP A 85 1.13 10.01 11.92
C ASP A 85 -0.32 9.85 11.45
N TYR A 86 -1.25 10.26 12.31
CA TYR A 86 -2.67 10.32 11.95
C TYR A 86 -2.97 11.29 10.78
N SER A 87 -2.05 12.23 10.50
CA SER A 87 -2.17 13.17 9.39
C SER A 87 -1.98 12.48 8.04
N GLU A 88 -1.03 11.54 7.97
CA GLU A 88 -0.80 10.68 6.82
C GLU A 88 -2.04 9.82 6.51
N PHE A 89 -2.64 9.20 7.52
CA PHE A 89 -3.89 8.45 7.35
C PHE A 89 -5.02 9.31 6.75
N LYS A 90 -5.20 10.55 7.23
CA LYS A 90 -6.20 11.47 6.68
C LYS A 90 -5.90 11.86 5.24
N ASN A 91 -4.64 12.13 4.93
CA ASN A 91 -4.21 12.50 3.59
C ASN A 91 -4.45 11.34 2.61
N THR A 92 -4.09 10.13 3.00
CA THR A 92 -4.35 8.89 2.25
C THR A 92 -5.83 8.75 1.91
N ILE A 93 -6.71 8.88 2.91
CA ILE A 93 -8.16 8.83 2.68
C ILE A 93 -8.62 9.94 1.72
N ALA A 94 -8.02 11.13 1.80
CA ALA A 94 -8.37 12.26 0.93
C ALA A 94 -7.93 12.04 -0.52
N LEU A 95 -6.72 11.52 -0.74
CA LEU A 95 -6.21 11.16 -2.06
C LEU A 95 -7.06 10.07 -2.70
N TYR A 96 -7.46 9.06 -1.92
CA TYR A 96 -8.39 8.02 -2.36
C TYR A 96 -9.73 8.60 -2.83
N LYS A 97 -10.32 9.52 -2.06
CA LYS A 97 -11.58 10.17 -2.46
C LYS A 97 -11.47 10.96 -3.77
N LYS A 98 -10.28 11.46 -4.09
CA LYS A 98 -10.01 12.21 -5.33
C LYS A 98 -9.70 11.30 -6.51
N GLY A 99 -9.57 9.99 -6.30
CA GLY A 99 -9.16 9.05 -7.34
C GLY A 99 -7.68 9.18 -7.74
N GLU A 100 -6.86 9.85 -6.93
CA GLU A 100 -5.44 10.09 -7.19
C GLU A 100 -4.58 8.91 -6.66
N PHE A 101 -4.90 7.69 -7.12
CA PHE A 101 -4.28 6.44 -6.64
C PHE A 101 -2.77 6.34 -6.94
N GLU A 102 -2.31 7.02 -7.99
CA GLU A 102 -0.89 7.06 -8.36
C GLU A 102 -0.04 7.78 -7.30
N LYS A 103 -0.58 8.85 -6.70
CA LYS A 103 0.12 9.60 -5.64
C LYS A 103 0.19 8.81 -4.33
N ILE A 104 -0.79 7.96 -4.10
CA ILE A 104 -0.85 7.01 -2.98
C ILE A 104 0.33 6.04 -3.13
N GLU A 105 0.53 5.41 -4.29
CA GLU A 105 1.68 4.51 -4.54
C GLU A 105 3.03 5.19 -4.29
N THR A 106 3.20 6.46 -4.69
CA THR A 106 4.45 7.21 -4.43
C THR A 106 4.64 7.59 -2.95
N ALA A 107 3.56 7.75 -2.19
CA ALA A 107 3.62 8.10 -0.76
C ALA A 107 3.94 6.87 0.11
N PHE A 108 3.48 5.68 -0.29
CA PHE A 108 3.73 4.41 0.41
C PHE A 108 5.06 3.75 0.06
N THR A 109 6.01 4.48 -0.54
CA THR A 109 7.37 3.96 -0.73
C THR A 109 8.07 3.85 0.62
N ASN A 110 7.73 2.80 1.36
CA ASN A 110 8.45 2.18 2.45
C ASN A 110 9.42 3.11 3.20
N LYS A 111 8.92 4.15 3.88
CA LYS A 111 9.77 5.08 4.65
C LYS A 111 10.58 4.36 5.73
N LYS A 112 10.07 3.22 6.23
CA LYS A 112 10.72 2.41 7.27
C LYS A 112 11.81 1.47 6.72
N HIS A 113 11.67 0.91 5.52
CA HIS A 113 12.70 0.08 4.86
C HIS A 113 13.59 0.85 3.86
N ARG A 114 13.24 2.08 3.47
CA ARG A 114 14.20 3.00 2.82
C ARG A 114 15.36 3.35 3.74
N ARG A 115 15.26 3.07 5.05
CA ARG A 115 16.35 3.22 6.02
C ARG A 115 17.13 1.95 6.32
N SER A 116 16.73 0.77 5.84
CA SER A 116 17.50 -0.46 6.06
C SER A 116 18.32 -0.90 4.86
N ARG A 117 17.96 -0.53 3.62
CA ARG A 117 18.79 -0.88 2.45
C ARG A 117 20.15 -0.18 2.41
N GLY A 118 20.28 1.00 3.03
CA GLY A 118 21.56 1.71 3.16
C GLY A 118 22.41 1.28 4.36
N PHE A 119 21.88 0.43 5.25
CA PHE A 119 22.53 0.00 6.49
C PHE A 119 22.55 -1.52 6.68
N ASP A 120 22.07 -2.30 5.70
CA ASP A 120 22.30 -3.74 5.65
C ASP A 120 23.81 -3.97 5.54
N GLU A 121 24.39 -4.81 6.41
CA GLU A 121 25.79 -5.26 6.29
C GLU A 121 26.06 -5.89 4.91
N LYS A 122 25.01 -6.42 4.25
CA LYS A 122 25.04 -6.97 2.90
C LYS A 122 24.30 -6.12 1.85
N GLY A 123 24.05 -4.83 2.12
CA GLY A 123 23.53 -3.91 1.11
C GLY A 123 24.46 -3.83 -0.10
N PRO A 124 24.04 -3.23 -1.24
CA PRO A 124 24.94 -3.05 -2.37
C PRO A 124 26.13 -2.20 -1.91
N THR A 125 27.27 -2.85 -1.69
CA THR A 125 28.53 -2.18 -1.43
C THR A 125 28.74 -1.30 -2.64
N GLY A 126 28.67 0.02 -2.50
CA GLY A 126 28.78 0.98 -3.61
C GLY A 126 30.15 0.97 -4.31
N GLY A 127 30.94 -0.10 -4.12
CA GLY A 127 32.38 -0.12 -4.29
C GLY A 127 33.03 0.90 -3.35
N VAL A 128 34.25 0.63 -2.92
CA VAL A 128 35.10 1.74 -2.47
C VAL A 128 35.50 2.50 -3.74
N LEU A 129 34.72 3.50 -4.13
CA LEU A 129 35.01 4.38 -5.28
C LEU A 129 36.18 5.35 -5.01
N SER A 130 36.76 5.29 -3.81
CA SER A 130 37.80 6.20 -3.35
C SER A 130 39.09 5.46 -3.04
N GLN A 131 39.66 4.76 -4.02
CA GLN A 131 41.11 4.54 -4.10
C GLN A 131 41.46 3.85 -5.41
N SER A 132 42.52 4.31 -6.07
CA SER A 132 43.27 3.50 -7.04
C SER A 132 43.45 2.11 -6.45
N LEU A 133 43.11 1.04 -7.19
CA LEU A 133 43.26 -0.36 -6.79
C LEU A 133 44.34 -0.53 -5.71
N ASP A 134 43.90 -0.74 -4.46
CA ASP A 134 44.80 -0.80 -3.32
C ASP A 134 45.84 -1.89 -3.56
N LYS A 135 47.09 -1.47 -3.79
CA LYS A 135 48.20 -2.36 -4.13
C LYS A 135 48.64 -3.21 -2.94
N ASP A 136 48.23 -2.82 -1.73
CA ASP A 136 48.51 -3.53 -0.49
C ASP A 136 47.39 -4.53 -0.13
N ASN A 137 46.31 -4.57 -0.93
CA ASN A 137 45.27 -5.57 -0.74
C ASN A 137 45.84 -6.96 -1.08
N GLN A 138 45.88 -7.83 -0.07
CA GLN A 138 46.45 -9.16 -0.24
C GLN A 138 45.59 -9.95 -1.23
N ARG A 139 46.24 -10.58 -2.22
CA ARG A 139 45.55 -11.51 -3.12
C ARG A 139 44.91 -12.61 -2.29
N ILE A 140 43.59 -12.61 -2.17
CA ILE A 140 42.83 -13.69 -1.58
C ILE A 140 42.85 -14.85 -2.58
N ASP A 141 43.43 -15.97 -2.17
CA ASP A 141 43.49 -17.16 -3.01
C ASP A 141 42.11 -17.84 -3.06
N ALA A 142 41.57 -18.03 -4.26
CA ALA A 142 40.23 -18.59 -4.44
C ALA A 142 40.10 -20.01 -3.86
N MET A 143 41.19 -20.79 -3.85
CA MET A 143 41.19 -22.13 -3.25
C MET A 143 41.33 -22.14 -1.72
N LYS A 144 41.56 -20.99 -1.08
CA LYS A 144 41.57 -20.84 0.38
C LYS A 144 40.40 -20.02 0.91
N ASN A 145 39.57 -19.46 0.02
CA ASN A 145 38.44 -18.66 0.42
C ASN A 145 37.21 -19.57 0.60
N ASN A 146 36.72 -19.65 1.84
CA ASN A 146 35.56 -20.47 2.20
C ASN A 146 34.22 -19.73 2.01
N ASP A 147 34.22 -18.46 1.59
CA ASP A 147 33.02 -17.65 1.38
C ASP A 147 32.06 -18.24 0.31
N TYR A 148 32.53 -19.21 -0.47
CA TYR A 148 31.80 -19.83 -1.58
C TYR A 148 31.50 -21.32 -1.35
N ASP A 149 31.85 -21.87 -0.18
CA ASP A 149 31.66 -23.29 0.13
C ASP A 149 30.17 -23.67 0.27
N ASP A 150 29.31 -22.69 0.56
CA ASP A 150 27.86 -22.85 0.71
C ASP A 150 27.10 -22.83 -0.63
N LEU A 151 27.72 -22.39 -1.73
CA LEU A 151 27.10 -22.35 -3.06
C LEU A 151 26.64 -23.72 -3.58
N SER A 152 27.25 -24.79 -3.08
CA SER A 152 26.92 -26.17 -3.45
C SER A 152 26.02 -26.89 -2.45
N GLN A 153 25.68 -26.23 -1.33
CA GLN A 153 24.82 -26.80 -0.31
C GLN A 153 23.34 -26.74 -0.72
N GLU A 154 22.53 -27.58 -0.09
CA GLU A 154 21.09 -27.53 -0.28
C GLU A 154 20.53 -26.20 0.22
N ILE A 155 19.70 -25.58 -0.60
CA ILE A 155 19.05 -24.29 -0.34
C ILE A 155 18.28 -24.38 0.99
N THR A 156 18.55 -23.45 1.89
CA THR A 156 17.85 -23.39 3.17
C THR A 156 16.37 -23.05 2.94
N ALA A 157 15.46 -23.50 3.81
CA ALA A 157 14.03 -23.22 3.67
C ALA A 157 13.70 -21.71 3.47
N GLY A 158 14.45 -20.82 4.13
CA GLY A 158 14.31 -19.37 3.93
C GLY A 158 14.72 -18.88 2.55
N GLU A 159 15.84 -19.39 2.01
CA GLU A 159 16.33 -19.04 0.67
C GLU A 159 15.41 -19.58 -0.44
N SER A 160 14.80 -20.74 -0.19
CA SER A 160 13.80 -21.32 -1.08
C SER A 160 12.57 -20.40 -1.21
N LEU A 161 12.09 -19.86 -0.09
CA LEU A 161 10.98 -18.89 -0.08
C LEU A 161 11.33 -17.59 -0.80
N ILE A 162 12.56 -17.09 -0.63
CA ILE A 162 13.04 -15.89 -1.35
C ILE A 162 13.04 -16.17 -2.85
N ARG A 163 13.59 -17.32 -3.28
CA ARG A 163 13.62 -17.69 -4.71
C ARG A 163 12.23 -17.84 -5.31
N GLU A 164 11.28 -18.42 -4.58
CA GLU A 164 9.89 -18.51 -5.01
C GLU A 164 9.26 -17.11 -5.17
N ALA A 165 9.53 -16.20 -4.23
CA ALA A 165 9.07 -14.83 -4.32
C ALA A 165 9.67 -14.11 -5.54
N ASP A 166 10.99 -14.23 -5.75
CA ASP A 166 11.70 -13.64 -6.89
C ASP A 166 11.12 -14.15 -8.23
N GLN A 167 10.85 -15.45 -8.32
CA GLN A 167 10.23 -16.03 -9.51
C GLN A 167 8.83 -15.44 -9.77
N LYS A 168 7.99 -15.34 -8.74
CA LYS A 168 6.67 -14.70 -8.87
C LYS A 168 6.78 -13.24 -9.27
N TYR A 169 7.74 -12.50 -8.71
CA TYR A 169 7.97 -11.11 -9.08
C TYR A 169 8.44 -10.98 -10.53
N ALA A 170 9.30 -11.88 -11.00
CA ALA A 170 9.73 -11.91 -12.39
C ALA A 170 8.54 -12.13 -13.33
N GLU A 171 7.70 -13.12 -13.06
CA GLU A 171 6.49 -13.41 -13.86
C GLU A 171 5.51 -12.23 -13.91
N ILE A 172 5.26 -11.58 -12.77
CA ILE A 172 4.39 -10.40 -12.70
C ILE A 172 5.00 -9.23 -13.48
N SER A 173 6.32 -9.03 -13.36
CA SER A 173 7.03 -7.95 -14.03
C SER A 173 7.03 -8.14 -15.55
N GLU A 174 7.28 -9.37 -16.02
CA GLU A 174 7.17 -9.71 -17.44
C GLU A 174 5.76 -9.47 -17.98
N LYS A 175 4.73 -9.89 -17.24
CA LYS A 175 3.34 -9.64 -17.64
C LYS A 175 3.03 -8.14 -17.75
N ARG A 176 3.44 -7.35 -16.76
CA ARG A 176 3.25 -5.88 -16.76
C ARG A 176 4.02 -5.22 -17.89
N TRP A 177 5.23 -5.68 -18.18
CA TRP A 177 6.04 -5.21 -19.28
C TRP A 177 5.33 -5.43 -20.61
N ASN A 178 4.88 -6.66 -20.88
CA ASN A 178 4.15 -7.00 -22.10
C ASN A 178 2.82 -6.22 -22.22
N GLU A 179 2.09 -6.05 -21.12
CA GLU A 179 0.87 -5.22 -21.10
C GLU A 179 1.16 -3.74 -21.37
N SER A 180 2.29 -3.21 -20.91
CA SER A 180 2.73 -1.84 -21.19
C SER A 180 3.11 -1.67 -22.66
N GLU A 181 3.93 -2.57 -23.20
CA GLU A 181 4.35 -2.54 -24.61
C GLU A 181 3.15 -2.64 -25.56
N SER A 182 2.20 -3.53 -25.29
CA SER A 182 0.99 -3.68 -26.13
C SER A 182 0.07 -2.46 -26.14
N LYS A 183 0.17 -1.56 -25.15
CA LYS A 183 -0.64 -0.35 -25.04
C LYS A 183 0.12 0.92 -25.45
N ASP A 184 1.42 0.80 -25.74
CA ASP A 184 2.25 1.92 -26.12
C ASP A 184 1.88 2.40 -27.53
N LYS A 185 1.54 3.69 -27.64
CA LYS A 185 1.11 4.30 -28.89
C LYS A 185 2.25 4.36 -29.90
N ASP A 186 3.47 4.57 -29.42
CA ASP A 186 4.65 4.72 -30.26
C ASP A 186 4.99 3.38 -30.93
N LEU A 187 4.82 2.27 -30.19
CA LEU A 187 4.95 0.91 -30.71
C LEU A 187 3.88 0.57 -31.76
N ILE A 188 2.62 0.93 -31.50
CA ILE A 188 1.51 0.71 -32.43
C ILE A 188 1.72 1.53 -33.72
N GLU A 189 2.16 2.78 -33.61
CA GLU A 189 2.40 3.67 -34.76
C GLU A 189 3.62 3.24 -35.58
N ALA A 190 4.67 2.75 -34.92
CA ALA A 190 5.83 2.17 -35.59
C ALA A 190 5.54 0.78 -36.21
N GLY A 191 4.45 0.12 -35.81
CA GLY A 191 4.10 -1.24 -36.22
C GLY A 191 5.01 -2.30 -35.62
N VAL A 192 5.53 -2.06 -34.41
CA VAL A 192 6.51 -2.91 -33.72
C VAL A 192 5.92 -3.39 -32.39
N GLU A 193 6.18 -4.65 -32.01
CA GLU A 193 5.61 -5.24 -30.79
C GLU A 193 6.46 -5.01 -29.53
N LYS A 194 7.77 -4.82 -29.69
CA LYS A 194 8.73 -4.70 -28.58
C LYS A 194 9.46 -3.36 -28.60
N LEU A 195 9.69 -2.78 -27.42
CA LEU A 195 10.41 -1.52 -27.27
C LEU A 195 11.84 -1.60 -27.82
N GLY A 196 12.52 -2.73 -27.63
CA GLY A 196 13.87 -2.94 -28.12
C GLY A 196 13.98 -2.91 -29.66
N ASP A 197 12.90 -3.24 -30.37
CA ASP A 197 12.86 -3.16 -31.82
C ASP A 197 12.48 -1.76 -32.30
N LEU A 198 11.69 -0.99 -31.52
CA LEU A 198 11.41 0.42 -31.79
C LEU A 198 12.70 1.25 -31.86
N VAL A 199 13.63 1.00 -30.94
CA VAL A 199 14.95 1.66 -30.91
C VAL A 199 15.79 1.39 -32.17
N LYS A 200 15.59 0.24 -32.81
CA LYS A 200 16.29 -0.09 -34.07
C LYS A 200 15.66 0.58 -35.29
N THR A 201 14.46 1.13 -35.15
CA THR A 201 13.81 1.91 -36.20
C THR A 201 14.22 3.37 -36.12
N ASP A 202 14.05 4.11 -37.23
CA ASP A 202 14.25 5.57 -37.24
C ASP A 202 13.07 6.33 -36.60
N TRP A 203 12.20 5.68 -35.81
CA TRP A 203 10.97 6.28 -35.31
C TRP A 203 11.24 7.52 -34.45
N PHE A 204 12.26 7.48 -33.58
CA PHE A 204 12.65 8.60 -32.73
C PHE A 204 13.21 9.78 -33.53
N GLU A 205 13.93 9.52 -34.63
CA GLU A 205 14.47 10.58 -35.50
C GLU A 205 13.35 11.29 -36.28
N ARG A 206 12.32 10.56 -36.70
CA ARG A 206 11.19 11.09 -37.48
C ARG A 206 10.15 11.80 -36.63
N ASN A 207 9.96 11.34 -35.39
CA ASN A 207 9.00 11.90 -34.43
C ASN A 207 9.66 12.76 -33.36
N ALA A 208 10.90 13.18 -33.58
CA ALA A 208 11.62 14.07 -32.68
C ALA A 208 10.86 15.39 -32.50
N LYS A 209 10.37 15.63 -31.28
CA LYS A 209 9.80 16.91 -30.89
C LYS A 209 10.87 17.77 -30.23
N ASP A 210 11.08 18.95 -30.79
CA ASP A 210 12.02 19.91 -30.19
C ASP A 210 11.48 20.37 -28.84
N GLY A 211 12.28 20.24 -27.78
CA GLY A 211 11.89 20.56 -26.40
C GLY A 211 11.08 19.50 -25.64
N ALA A 212 10.94 18.26 -26.14
CA ALA A 212 10.20 17.18 -25.45
C ALA A 212 10.64 16.95 -24.00
N VAL A 213 11.94 17.09 -23.71
CA VAL A 213 12.49 16.94 -22.36
C VAL A 213 12.01 18.07 -21.43
N LYS A 214 11.89 19.31 -21.93
CA LYS A 214 11.38 20.45 -21.15
C LYS A 214 9.88 20.35 -20.86
N GLU A 215 9.13 19.67 -21.72
CA GLU A 215 7.69 19.42 -21.49
C GLU A 215 7.48 18.38 -20.37
N LEU A 216 8.35 17.38 -20.29
CA LEU A 216 8.31 16.35 -19.24
C LEU A 216 8.85 16.85 -17.90
N TYR A 217 9.81 17.76 -17.94
CA TYR A 217 10.40 18.42 -16.78
C TYR A 217 10.27 19.93 -16.94
N PRO A 218 9.09 20.51 -16.66
CA PRO A 218 8.99 21.96 -16.54
C PRO A 218 9.91 22.37 -15.39
N ASP A 219 10.87 23.26 -15.68
CA ASP A 219 11.68 23.88 -14.64
C ASP A 219 10.71 24.62 -13.70
N ASP A 220 10.54 24.10 -12.48
CA ASP A 220 9.83 24.81 -11.40
C ASP A 220 10.72 25.99 -10.95
N ASP A 221 10.51 27.17 -11.56
CA ASP A 221 10.98 28.47 -11.04
C ASP A 221 10.17 28.93 -9.82
#